data_AF-A0A951GP92-F1
#
_entry.id   AF-A0A951GP92-F1
#
_cell.length_a   1.000
_cell.length_b   1.000
_cell.length_c   1.000
_cell.angle_alpha   90.00
_cell.angle_beta   90.00
_cell.angle_gamma   90.00
#
_symmetry.space_group_name_H-M   'P 1'
#
loop_
_entity.id
_entity.type
_entity.pdbx_description
1 polymer ?
#
loop_
_entity_poly.entity_id
_entity_poly.type
_entity_poly.pdbx_seq_one_letter_code
_entity_poly.pdbx_strand_id
1 'polypeptide(L)'
;MSTNIPASIPEPDGDAPGAPGITPAWTSSAKDIVGCALGPARLWFTMGFGIINEVYYPRVDIPQIRDLGFIVAGPDGFWSEIKRNQNYHLQLLAPGVPAVEVVHVHDRFKLRLRVVPDPRR
;
A
#
# COMPACT_ATOMS: atom_id res chain seq x y z
N MET A 1 -28.68 -28.32 24.45
CA MET A 1 -28.64 -28.07 22.98
C MET A 1 -27.19 -27.85 22.62
N SER A 2 -26.54 -28.85 22.03
CA SER A 2 -25.11 -28.82 21.70
C SER A 2 -24.92 -28.05 20.39
N THR A 3 -24.17 -26.96 20.43
CA THR A 3 -23.75 -26.20 19.25
C THR A 3 -22.72 -27.01 18.48
N ASN A 4 -23.11 -27.55 17.32
CA ASN A 4 -22.15 -28.10 16.35
C ASN A 4 -21.26 -26.95 15.86
N ILE A 5 -20.01 -26.93 16.31
CA ILE A 5 -18.96 -26.15 15.67
C ILE A 5 -18.66 -26.85 14.32
N PRO A 6 -18.79 -26.18 13.16
CA PRO A 6 -18.44 -26.81 11.91
C PRO A 6 -16.96 -27.20 11.90
N ALA A 7 -16.70 -28.39 11.39
CA ALA A 7 -15.37 -28.96 11.21
C ALA A 7 -14.43 -27.98 10.49
N SER A 8 -13.15 -28.04 10.88
CA SER A 8 -12.00 -27.27 10.37
C SER A 8 -12.14 -26.81 8.91
N ILE A 9 -11.81 -25.53 8.66
CA ILE A 9 -11.62 -24.98 7.32
C ILE A 9 -10.63 -25.90 6.58
N PRO A 10 -11.00 -26.48 5.42
CA PRO A 10 -10.09 -27.34 4.67
C PRO A 10 -8.84 -26.55 4.29
N GLU A 11 -7.66 -27.12 4.52
CA GLU A 11 -6.44 -26.50 4.04
C GLU A 11 -6.49 -26.43 2.51
N PRO A 12 -6.10 -25.30 1.91
CA PRO A 12 -6.09 -25.18 0.46
C PRO A 12 -5.02 -26.13 -0.11
N ASP A 13 -5.47 -27.24 -0.69
CA ASP A 13 -4.64 -28.15 -1.48
C ASP A 13 -4.54 -27.61 -2.92
N GLY A 14 -3.46 -26.89 -3.22
CA GLY A 14 -3.13 -26.44 -4.58
C GLY A 14 -2.75 -24.97 -4.71
N ASP A 15 -2.21 -24.61 -5.88
CA ASP A 15 -1.86 -23.23 -6.21
C ASP A 15 -3.12 -22.35 -6.31
N ALA A 16 -2.97 -21.06 -6.00
CA ALA A 16 -4.04 -20.09 -6.24
C ALA A 16 -4.43 -20.11 -7.74
N PRO A 17 -5.73 -20.13 -8.06
CA PRO A 17 -6.18 -20.20 -9.45
C PRO A 17 -5.78 -18.94 -10.23
N GLY A 18 -5.69 -19.07 -11.55
CA GLY A 18 -5.39 -17.94 -12.45
C GLY A 18 -3.92 -17.79 -12.86
N ALA A 19 -3.08 -18.80 -12.62
CA ALA A 19 -1.71 -18.84 -13.14
C ALA A 19 -1.67 -18.63 -14.67
N PRO A 20 -0.69 -17.87 -15.20
CA PRO A 20 0.44 -17.23 -14.52
C PRO A 20 0.13 -15.83 -13.94
N GLY A 21 -1.13 -15.43 -13.90
CA GLY A 21 -1.58 -14.09 -13.55
C GLY A 21 -1.76 -13.19 -14.77
N ILE A 22 -2.41 -12.05 -14.56
CA ILE A 22 -2.54 -11.00 -15.58
C ILE A 22 -1.19 -10.33 -15.84
N THR A 23 -0.94 -9.89 -17.08
CA THR A 23 0.27 -9.14 -17.42
C THR A 23 0.35 -7.86 -16.57
N PRO A 24 1.45 -7.61 -15.86
CA PRO A 24 1.59 -6.41 -15.04
C PRO A 24 1.77 -5.16 -15.91
N ALA A 25 1.26 -4.03 -15.43
CA ALA A 25 1.50 -2.70 -15.99
C ALA A 25 2.23 -1.83 -14.97
N TRP A 26 3.03 -0.85 -15.42
CA TRP A 26 3.65 0.12 -14.52
C TRP A 26 2.62 1.07 -13.92
N THR A 27 2.94 1.68 -12.77
CA THR A 27 2.08 2.74 -12.23
C THR A 27 2.26 4.04 -13.01
N SER A 28 1.37 5.00 -12.77
CA SER A 28 1.54 6.36 -13.31
C SER A 28 2.88 6.95 -12.86
N SER A 29 3.55 7.65 -13.78
CA SER A 29 4.75 8.43 -13.46
C SER A 29 4.44 9.73 -12.71
N ALA A 30 3.15 10.11 -12.58
CA ALA A 30 2.74 11.22 -11.73
C ALA A 30 2.90 10.81 -10.25
N LYS A 31 3.93 11.32 -9.59
CA LYS A 31 4.25 11.04 -8.19
C LYS A 31 3.91 12.24 -7.33
N ASP A 32 3.30 11.98 -6.18
CA ASP A 32 3.12 12.99 -5.13
C ASP A 32 4.47 13.28 -4.45
N ILE A 33 5.27 12.22 -4.22
CA ILE A 33 6.59 12.33 -3.58
C ILE A 33 7.50 11.16 -3.96
N VAL A 34 8.81 11.42 -3.91
CA VAL A 34 9.88 10.42 -3.85
C VAL A 34 10.64 10.58 -2.53
N GLY A 35 11.01 9.47 -1.89
CA GLY A 35 11.70 9.50 -0.60
C GLY A 35 12.72 8.39 -0.46
N CYS A 36 13.69 8.62 0.42
CA CYS A 36 14.66 7.64 0.87
C CYS A 36 15.05 7.94 2.32
N ALA A 37 15.75 6.99 2.93
CA ALA A 37 16.34 7.20 4.24
C ALA A 37 17.67 7.94 4.11
N LEU A 38 17.93 8.87 5.04
CA LEU A 38 19.26 9.46 5.21
C LEU A 38 20.12 8.51 6.05
N GLY A 39 21.02 7.76 5.41
CA GLY A 39 21.85 6.79 6.11
C GLY A 39 22.28 5.60 5.24
N PRO A 40 22.68 4.47 5.85
CA PRO A 40 23.12 3.28 5.13
C PRO A 40 22.00 2.51 4.42
N ALA A 41 20.73 2.82 4.72
CA ALA A 41 19.59 2.15 4.09
C ALA A 41 19.60 2.38 2.57
N ARG A 42 19.45 1.28 1.81
CA ARG A 42 19.40 1.30 0.34
C ARG A 42 17.97 1.12 -0.16
N LEU A 43 17.07 1.92 0.42
CA LEU A 43 15.64 1.86 0.12
C LEU A 43 15.17 3.23 -0.37
N TRP A 44 14.51 3.21 -1.51
CA TRP A 44 13.81 4.35 -2.07
C TRP A 44 12.34 3.97 -2.24
N PHE A 45 11.45 4.92 -2.05
CA PHE A 45 10.03 4.71 -2.27
C PHE A 45 9.44 5.91 -3.01
N THR A 46 8.32 5.67 -3.68
CA THR A 46 7.50 6.72 -4.26
C THR A 46 6.08 6.60 -3.73
N MET A 47 5.36 7.70 -3.74
CA MET A 47 3.92 7.71 -3.50
C MET A 47 3.21 8.44 -4.63
N GLY A 48 2.00 7.99 -4.92
CA GLY A 48 1.12 8.53 -5.94
C GLY A 48 -0.29 8.04 -5.68
N PHE A 49 -1.29 8.90 -5.90
CA PHE A 49 -2.68 8.65 -5.53
C PHE A 49 -2.85 8.35 -4.04
N GLY A 50 -1.98 8.93 -3.20
CA GLY A 50 -2.03 8.79 -1.74
C GLY A 50 -1.65 7.41 -1.18
N ILE A 51 -1.06 6.53 -1.99
CA ILE A 51 -0.52 5.23 -1.56
C ILE A 51 0.96 5.10 -1.92
N ILE A 52 1.64 4.09 -1.38
CA ILE A 52 2.99 3.73 -1.83
C ILE A 52 2.86 3.06 -3.20
N ASN A 53 3.66 3.51 -4.18
CA ASN A 53 3.77 2.83 -5.48
C ASN A 53 5.04 1.98 -5.50
N GLU A 54 6.06 2.42 -6.22
CA GLU A 54 7.31 1.69 -6.33
C GLU A 54 8.16 1.83 -5.07
N VAL A 55 8.70 0.69 -4.62
CA VAL A 55 9.78 0.60 -3.62
C VAL A 55 10.97 -0.07 -4.27
N TYR A 56 12.14 0.55 -4.18
CA TYR A 56 13.37 0.14 -4.85
C TYR A 56 14.39 -0.34 -3.82
N TYR A 57 14.97 -1.51 -4.08
CA TYR A 57 16.00 -2.15 -3.26
C TYR A 57 16.68 -3.27 -4.08
N PRO A 58 17.99 -3.52 -3.92
CA PRO A 58 18.99 -2.77 -3.15
C PRO A 58 19.58 -1.58 -3.93
N ARG A 59 19.10 -1.31 -5.14
CA ARG A 59 19.51 -0.18 -5.98
C ARG A 59 18.28 0.57 -6.49
N VAL A 60 18.46 1.84 -6.80
CA VAL A 60 17.39 2.76 -7.25
C VAL A 60 16.77 2.36 -8.60
N ASP A 61 17.44 1.52 -9.39
CA ASP A 61 16.98 1.04 -10.70
C ASP A 61 16.21 -0.29 -10.63
N ILE A 62 16.04 -0.88 -9.44
CA ILE A 62 15.42 -2.20 -9.26
C ILE A 62 14.14 -2.09 -8.39
N PRO A 63 12.96 -1.92 -9.00
CA PRO A 63 11.70 -1.89 -8.26
C PRO A 63 11.31 -3.29 -7.78
N GLN A 64 10.94 -3.40 -6.50
CA GLN A 64 10.49 -4.63 -5.84
C GLN A 64 8.98 -4.66 -5.63
N ILE A 65 8.37 -3.48 -5.49
CA ILE A 65 6.93 -3.29 -5.27
C ILE A 65 6.42 -2.38 -6.37
N ARG A 66 5.16 -2.56 -6.77
CA ARG A 66 4.46 -1.69 -7.72
C ARG A 66 3.43 -0.80 -7.05
N ASP A 67 2.55 -1.38 -6.24
CA ASP A 67 1.54 -0.67 -5.46
C ASP A 67 1.44 -1.37 -4.10
N LEU A 68 1.47 -0.58 -3.02
CA LEU A 68 1.13 -1.00 -1.68
C LEU A 68 0.09 -0.02 -1.13
N GLY A 69 -1.15 -0.48 -1.06
CA GLY A 69 -2.30 0.29 -0.64
C GLY A 69 -3.27 -0.52 0.19
N PHE A 70 -4.41 0.10 0.51
CA PHE A 70 -5.45 -0.51 1.33
C PHE A 70 -6.76 -0.63 0.56
N ILE A 71 -7.54 -1.63 0.92
CA ILE A 71 -8.95 -1.76 0.58
C ILE A 71 -9.72 -1.72 1.91
N VAL A 72 -10.74 -0.86 2.00
CA VAL A 72 -11.64 -0.80 3.16
C VAL A 72 -12.92 -1.54 2.78
N ALA A 73 -13.23 -2.61 3.49
CA ALA A 73 -14.47 -3.38 3.33
C ALA A 73 -15.45 -3.08 4.48
N GLY A 74 -16.75 -3.22 4.22
CA GLY A 74 -17.81 -3.01 5.20
C GLY A 74 -19.07 -3.83 4.89
N PRO A 75 -20.17 -3.58 5.64
CA PRO A 75 -21.43 -4.29 5.45
C PRO A 75 -22.01 -4.16 4.03
N ASP A 76 -22.96 -5.04 3.70
CA ASP A 76 -23.75 -5.00 2.46
C ASP A 76 -22.92 -5.06 1.17
N GLY A 77 -21.76 -5.71 1.22
CA GLY A 77 -20.86 -5.84 0.07
C GLY A 77 -20.08 -4.56 -0.25
N PHE A 78 -20.09 -3.56 0.63
CA PHE A 78 -19.28 -2.36 0.44
C PHE A 78 -17.79 -2.70 0.47
N TRP A 79 -17.07 -2.21 -0.53
CA TRP A 79 -15.62 -2.13 -0.52
C TRP A 79 -15.15 -0.87 -1.26
N SER A 80 -13.98 -0.36 -0.86
CA SER A 80 -13.37 0.81 -1.46
C SER A 80 -11.86 0.62 -1.56
N GLU A 81 -11.33 0.61 -2.78
CA GLU A 81 -9.89 0.67 -3.02
C GLU A 81 -9.41 2.12 -2.86
N ILE A 82 -8.56 2.36 -1.86
CA ILE A 82 -8.15 3.70 -1.45
C ILE A 82 -7.57 4.53 -2.60
N LYS A 83 -6.72 3.91 -3.44
CA LYS A 83 -6.11 4.52 -4.63
C LYS A 83 -7.15 5.11 -5.59
N ARG A 84 -8.30 4.45 -5.75
CA ARG A 84 -9.34 4.82 -6.73
C ARG A 84 -10.16 6.03 -6.31
N ASN A 85 -10.24 6.30 -5.01
CA ASN A 85 -11.05 7.40 -4.49
C ASN A 85 -10.46 8.77 -4.84
N GLN A 86 -9.13 8.88 -4.91
CA GLN A 86 -8.40 10.13 -5.21
C GLN A 86 -8.78 11.34 -4.33
N ASN A 87 -9.32 11.09 -3.13
CA ASN A 87 -9.69 12.13 -2.18
C ASN A 87 -8.78 12.04 -0.95
N TYR A 88 -7.63 12.69 -1.02
CA TYR A 88 -6.63 12.69 0.02
C TYR A 88 -5.88 14.00 0.13
N HIS A 89 -5.31 14.22 1.31
CA HIS A 89 -4.34 15.26 1.56
C HIS A 89 -3.02 14.63 1.96
N LEU A 90 -1.91 15.14 1.40
CA LEU A 90 -0.56 14.71 1.70
C LEU A 90 0.24 15.89 2.26
N GLN A 91 1.02 15.63 3.30
CA GLN A 91 1.95 16.60 3.88
C GLN A 91 3.22 15.93 4.38
N LEU A 92 4.33 16.66 4.35
CA LEU A 92 5.54 16.28 5.07
C LEU A 92 5.38 16.55 6.57
N LEU A 93 5.96 15.71 7.42
CA LEU A 93 5.92 15.94 8.87
C LEU A 93 6.74 17.18 9.30
N ALA A 94 7.77 17.53 8.53
CA ALA A 94 8.52 18.78 8.67
C ALA A 94 9.23 19.10 7.33
N PRO A 95 9.57 20.38 7.06
CA PRO A 95 10.35 20.74 5.87
C PRO A 95 11.65 19.93 5.76
N GLY A 96 11.86 19.29 4.62
CA GLY A 96 13.08 18.50 4.34
C GLY A 96 13.15 17.12 5.00
N VAL A 97 12.16 16.71 5.81
CA VAL A 97 12.13 15.37 6.43
C VAL A 97 11.37 14.41 5.50
N PRO A 98 11.95 13.27 5.08
CA PRO A 98 11.29 12.29 4.20
C PRO A 98 10.30 11.39 4.96
N ALA A 99 9.46 12.03 5.79
CA ALA A 99 8.38 11.40 6.52
C ALA A 99 7.07 12.06 6.10
N VAL A 100 6.14 11.24 5.63
CA VAL A 100 4.91 11.68 4.96
C VAL A 100 3.72 11.28 5.80
N GLU A 101 2.76 12.19 5.96
CA GLU A 101 1.41 11.87 6.41
C GLU A 101 0.43 12.04 5.26
N VAL A 102 -0.40 11.01 5.03
CA VAL A 102 -1.50 11.03 4.07
C VAL A 102 -2.80 10.79 4.79
N VAL A 103 -3.81 11.63 4.55
CA VAL A 103 -5.16 11.46 5.08
C VAL A 103 -6.12 11.32 3.92
N HIS A 104 -6.67 10.12 3.76
CA HIS A 104 -7.76 9.82 2.84
C HIS A 104 -9.11 10.12 3.50
N VAL A 105 -10.00 10.77 2.77
CA VAL A 105 -11.33 11.14 3.24
C VAL A 105 -12.39 10.46 2.37
N HIS A 106 -13.32 9.79 3.03
CA HIS A 106 -14.47 9.15 2.41
C HIS A 106 -15.70 9.36 3.31
N ASP A 107 -16.91 9.32 2.75
CA ASP A 107 -18.15 9.55 3.51
C ASP A 107 -18.33 8.58 4.69
N ARG A 108 -17.69 7.41 4.61
CA ARG A 108 -17.78 6.33 5.60
C ARG A 108 -16.56 6.22 6.52
N PHE A 109 -15.42 6.81 6.16
CA PHE A 109 -14.19 6.63 6.93
C PHE A 109 -13.16 7.73 6.66
N LYS A 110 -12.20 7.86 7.58
CA LYS A 110 -10.94 8.55 7.34
C LYS A 110 -9.80 7.57 7.59
N LEU A 111 -8.89 7.46 6.64
CA LEU A 111 -7.69 6.62 6.76
C LEU A 111 -6.46 7.51 6.79
N ARG A 112 -5.68 7.44 7.87
CA ARG A 112 -4.41 8.16 8.00
C ARG A 112 -3.26 7.17 7.84
N LEU A 113 -2.36 7.45 6.91
CA LEU A 113 -1.12 6.71 6.67
C LEU A 113 0.07 7.59 7.05
N ARG A 114 1.05 7.01 7.73
CA ARG A 114 2.35 7.65 7.96
C ARG A 114 3.42 6.76 7.37
N VAL A 115 4.21 7.32 6.47
CA VAL A 115 5.23 6.59 5.71
C VAL A 115 6.59 7.22 6.00
N VAL A 116 7.52 6.39 6.45
CA VAL A 116 8.90 6.79 6.71
C VAL A 116 9.80 5.57 6.51
N PRO A 117 10.92 5.69 5.79
CA PRO A 117 11.93 4.63 5.71
C PRO A 117 12.74 4.60 7.01
N ASP A 118 13.13 3.41 7.48
CA ASP A 118 14.04 3.28 8.62
C ASP A 118 15.46 3.68 8.16
N PRO A 119 16.10 4.70 8.76
CA PRO A 119 17.42 5.13 8.32
C PRO A 119 18.52 4.09 8.55
N ARG A 120 18.29 3.08 9.38
CA ARG A 120 19.29 2.07 9.75
C ARG A 120 19.16 0.76 8.98
N ARG A 121 18.04 0.51 8.30
CA ARG A 121 17.78 -0.76 7.59
C ARG A 121 16.78 -0.59 6.45
#